data_AF-A0A183J8C1-F1
#
_entry.id   AF-A0A183J8C1-F1
#
_cell.length_a   1.000
_cell.length_b   1.000
_cell.length_c   1.000
_cell.angle_alpha   90.00
_cell.angle_beta   90.00
_cell.angle_gamma   90.00
#
_symmetry.space_group_name_H-M   'P 1'
#
loop_
_entity.id
_entity.type
_entity.pdbx_description
1 polymer ?
#
loop_
_entity_poly.entity_id
_entity_poly.type
_entity_poly.pdbx_seq_one_letter_code
_entity_poly.pdbx_strand_id
1 'polypeptide(L)'
;MNILAHQGSTDNFSRPFLGSSRDPGQISLALYSGLFAYNGWNYLNFIVEELKNPKRNLPLAIGLSCGIVTVVYVLTNVAFYTVINSDEFVDSDATAIVFAEKVYKGFSWIMPIFVACSTIGSANGVILTASR
;
A
#
# COMPACT_ATOMS: atom_id res chain seq x y z
N MET A 1 14.10 5.86 25.13
CA MET A 1 13.39 6.84 24.29
C MET A 1 14.44 7.77 23.73
N ASN A 2 14.36 8.13 22.43
CA ASN A 2 15.41 8.77 21.60
C ASN A 2 16.48 7.81 21.10
N ILE A 3 16.43 7.37 19.82
CA ILE A 3 17.53 7.38 18.82
C ILE A 3 16.96 7.20 17.38
N LEU A 4 15.79 6.57 17.19
CA LEU A 4 15.31 6.18 15.85
C LEU A 4 14.90 7.33 14.89
N ALA A 5 14.74 8.56 15.37
CA ALA A 5 14.34 9.70 14.53
C ALA A 5 15.51 10.54 13.99
N HIS A 6 16.75 10.31 14.46
CA HIS A 6 17.89 11.18 14.11
C HIS A 6 19.06 10.48 13.40
N GLN A 7 19.12 9.15 13.42
CA GLN A 7 19.94 8.39 12.48
C GLN A 7 19.03 7.88 11.37
N GLY A 8 18.81 8.71 10.34
CA GLY A 8 18.31 8.19 9.08
C GLY A 8 19.30 7.13 8.62
N SER A 9 18.90 5.86 8.74
CA SER A 9 19.67 4.72 8.24
C SER A 9 19.67 4.81 6.71
N THR A 10 20.54 5.67 6.18
CA THR A 10 20.82 5.77 4.75
C THR A 10 21.46 4.48 4.24
N ASP A 11 21.94 3.61 5.15
CA ASP A 11 22.51 2.30 4.84
C ASP A 11 21.51 1.38 4.13
N ASN A 12 20.22 1.43 4.48
CA ASN A 12 19.17 0.69 3.75
C ASN A 12 18.98 1.20 2.31
N PHE A 13 19.23 2.49 2.07
CA PHE A 13 19.19 3.11 0.73
C PHE A 13 20.51 3.00 -0.03
N SER A 14 21.59 2.53 0.60
CA SER A 14 22.90 2.36 -0.04
C SER A 14 22.94 1.18 -1.02
N ARG A 15 22.07 0.16 -0.84
CA ARG A 15 21.99 -1.02 -1.72
C ARG A 15 20.53 -1.52 -1.94
N PRO A 16 19.61 -0.69 -2.48
CA PRO A 16 18.18 -1.01 -2.55
C PRO A 16 17.82 -2.13 -3.52
N PHE A 17 18.73 -2.48 -4.44
CA PHE A 17 18.53 -3.53 -5.45
C PHE A 17 19.40 -4.78 -5.22
N LEU A 18 20.05 -4.89 -4.06
CA LEU A 18 20.89 -6.06 -3.79
C LEU A 18 20.01 -7.30 -3.62
N GLY A 19 20.27 -8.35 -4.40
CA GLY A 19 19.42 -9.55 -4.42
C GLY A 19 18.18 -9.45 -5.32
N SER A 20 17.97 -8.32 -6.02
CA SER A 20 16.86 -8.17 -6.97
C SER A 20 17.11 -9.02 -8.21
N SER A 21 16.19 -9.93 -8.51
CA SER A 21 16.30 -10.79 -9.68
C SER A 21 16.00 -10.01 -10.96
N ARG A 22 16.85 -10.20 -11.97
CA ARG A 22 16.66 -9.63 -13.32
C ARG A 22 15.87 -10.56 -14.24
N ASP A 23 15.30 -11.62 -13.69
CA ASP A 23 14.48 -12.56 -14.45
C ASP A 23 13.16 -11.88 -14.88
N PRO A 24 12.80 -11.92 -16.17
CA PRO A 24 11.55 -11.35 -16.67
C PRO A 24 10.31 -11.92 -15.98
N GLY A 25 10.36 -13.18 -15.52
CA GLY A 25 9.27 -13.82 -14.79
C GLY A 25 9.04 -13.18 -13.42
N GLN A 26 10.12 -12.94 -12.66
CA GLN A 26 10.01 -12.29 -11.35
C GLN A 26 9.60 -10.81 -11.45
N ILE A 27 10.05 -10.10 -12.49
CA ILE A 27 9.60 -8.74 -12.78
C ILE A 27 8.10 -8.73 -13.07
N SER A 28 7.61 -9.69 -13.87
CA SER A 28 6.18 -9.82 -14.19
C SER A 28 5.34 -10.11 -12.95
N LEU A 29 5.82 -10.96 -12.04
CA LEU A 29 5.14 -11.25 -10.77
C LEU A 29 5.09 -10.03 -9.84
N ALA A 30 6.18 -9.27 -9.76
CA ALA A 30 6.22 -8.03 -8.99
C ALA A 30 5.25 -6.97 -9.55
N LEU A 31 5.20 -6.82 -10.88
CA LEU A 31 4.22 -5.97 -11.55
C LEU A 31 2.78 -6.44 -11.30
N TYR A 32 2.53 -7.75 -11.31
CA TYR A 32 1.22 -8.32 -11.02
C TYR A 32 0.76 -8.00 -9.58
N SER A 33 1.65 -8.15 -8.60
CA SER A 33 1.38 -7.76 -7.20
C SER A 33 1.09 -6.25 -7.09
N GLY A 34 1.87 -5.42 -7.77
CA GLY A 34 1.59 -3.98 -7.85
C GLY A 34 0.23 -3.68 -8.47
N LEU A 35 -0.11 -4.32 -9.58
CA LEU A 35 -1.39 -4.13 -10.28
C LEU A 35 -2.59 -4.60 -9.44
N PHE A 36 -2.41 -5.66 -8.65
CA PHE A 36 -3.40 -6.09 -7.67
C PHE A 36 -3.71 -4.98 -6.65
N ALA A 37 -2.71 -4.25 -6.17
CA ALA A 37 -2.91 -3.15 -5.24
C ALA A 37 -3.65 -1.93 -5.85
N TYR A 38 -3.73 -1.84 -7.18
CA TYR A 38 -4.54 -0.83 -7.90
C TYR A 38 -5.87 -1.39 -8.43
N ASN A 39 -6.22 -2.64 -8.13
CA ASN A 39 -7.53 -3.17 -8.49
C ASN A 39 -8.62 -2.46 -7.67
N GLY A 40 -9.64 -1.94 -8.37
CA GLY A 40 -10.72 -1.16 -7.74
C GLY A 40 -11.34 -0.12 -8.66
N TRP A 41 -10.70 0.17 -9.80
CA TRP A 41 -11.22 1.05 -10.84
C TRP A 41 -12.60 0.61 -11.37
N ASN A 42 -12.92 -0.70 -11.34
CA ASN A 42 -14.23 -1.22 -11.71
C ASN A 42 -15.36 -0.68 -10.83
N TYR A 43 -15.09 -0.38 -9.54
CA TYR A 43 -16.10 0.16 -8.64
C TYR A 43 -16.58 1.56 -9.02
N LEU A 44 -15.71 2.33 -9.68
CA LEU A 44 -16.04 3.67 -10.15
C LEU A 44 -17.13 3.63 -11.22
N ASN A 45 -17.24 2.54 -12.00
CA ASN A 45 -18.29 2.38 -13.02
C ASN A 45 -19.70 2.28 -12.41
N PHE A 46 -19.85 1.78 -11.18
CA PHE A 46 -21.16 1.69 -10.52
C PHE A 46 -21.66 3.04 -9.99
N ILE A 47 -20.76 3.98 -9.68
CA ILE A 47 -21.11 5.30 -9.13
C ILE A 47 -21.32 6.33 -10.27
N VAL A 48 -21.08 5.93 -11.53
CA VAL A 48 -21.23 6.77 -12.73
C VAL A 48 -22.64 7.29 -12.90
N GLU A 49 -23.64 6.49 -12.52
CA GLU A 49 -25.05 6.87 -12.62
C GLU A 49 -25.42 7.98 -11.63
N GLU A 50 -24.68 8.10 -10.51
CA GLU A 50 -24.87 9.15 -9.49
C GLU A 50 -23.98 10.38 -9.72
N LEU A 51 -23.05 10.31 -10.67
CA LEU A 51 -22.10 11.38 -10.98
C LEU A 51 -22.75 12.50 -11.81
N LYS A 52 -22.77 13.72 -11.29
CA LYS A 52 -23.05 14.92 -12.11
C LYS A 52 -21.99 15.04 -13.21
N ASN A 53 -22.40 15.07 -14.48
CA ASN A 53 -21.53 15.18 -15.67
C ASN A 53 -20.44 14.08 -15.76
N PRO A 54 -20.83 12.81 -15.98
CA PRO A 54 -19.90 11.69 -15.96
C PRO A 54 -18.82 11.78 -17.05
N LYS A 55 -19.13 12.33 -18.24
CA LYS A 55 -18.17 12.46 -19.35
C LYS A 55 -16.88 13.22 -18.99
N ARG A 56 -16.91 14.14 -18.02
CA ARG A 56 -15.72 14.88 -17.55
C ARG A 56 -15.25 14.43 -16.18
N ASN A 57 -16.17 14.17 -15.25
CA ASN A 57 -15.80 13.89 -13.87
C ASN A 57 -15.25 12.46 -13.68
N LEU A 58 -15.67 11.52 -14.51
CA LEU A 58 -15.22 10.12 -14.45
C LEU A 58 -13.72 9.97 -14.80
N PRO A 59 -13.22 10.48 -15.94
CA PRO A 59 -11.77 10.39 -16.23
C PRO A 59 -10.92 11.20 -15.24
N LEU A 60 -11.42 12.34 -14.75
CA LEU A 60 -10.74 13.14 -13.72
C LEU A 60 -10.67 12.41 -12.37
N ALA A 61 -11.76 11.76 -11.94
CA ALA A 61 -11.80 11.00 -10.71
C ALA A 61 -10.84 9.79 -10.77
N ILE A 62 -10.80 9.08 -11.92
CA ILE A 62 -9.84 7.98 -12.12
C ILE A 62 -8.40 8.51 -12.05
N GLY A 63 -8.08 9.56 -12.81
CA GLY A 63 -6.72 10.13 -12.81
C GLY A 63 -6.28 10.62 -11.43
N LEU A 64 -7.16 11.33 -10.71
CA LEU A 64 -6.86 11.84 -9.38
C LEU A 64 -6.72 10.72 -8.34
N SER A 65 -7.61 9.71 -8.37
CA SER A 65 -7.52 8.56 -7.47
C SER A 65 -6.25 7.74 -7.70
N CYS A 66 -5.90 7.44 -8.96
CA CYS A 66 -4.64 6.79 -9.29
C CYS A 66 -3.44 7.59 -8.77
N GLY A 67 -3.40 8.91 -9.02
CA GLY A 67 -2.32 9.77 -8.57
C GLY A 67 -2.17 9.79 -7.04
N ILE A 68 -3.27 9.94 -6.31
CA ILE A 68 -3.26 9.94 -4.84
C ILE A 68 -2.79 8.57 -4.31
N VAL A 69 -3.32 7.47 -4.84
CA VAL A 69 -2.92 6.12 -4.41
C VAL A 69 -1.43 5.88 -4.68
N THR A 70 -0.91 6.32 -5.83
CA THR A 70 0.52 6.22 -6.13
C THR A 70 1.36 6.98 -5.13
N VAL A 71 1.00 8.22 -4.79
CA VAL A 71 1.73 9.01 -3.78
C VAL A 71 1.72 8.32 -2.42
N VAL A 72 0.55 7.84 -1.97
CA VAL A 72 0.43 7.15 -0.67
C VAL A 72 1.25 5.86 -0.65
N TYR A 73 1.24 5.07 -1.73
CA TYR A 73 2.02 3.84 -1.81
C TYR A 73 3.52 4.11 -1.81
N VAL A 74 3.99 5.13 -2.55
CA VAL A 74 5.41 5.51 -2.54
C VAL A 74 5.83 5.95 -1.13
N LEU A 75 5.03 6.82 -0.48
CA LEU A 75 5.32 7.28 0.88
C LEU A 75 5.35 6.12 1.89
N THR A 76 4.44 5.15 1.75
CA THR A 76 4.38 3.97 2.63
C THR A 76 5.61 3.09 2.46
N ASN A 77 6.04 2.83 1.21
CA ASN A 77 7.26 2.09 0.93
C ASN A 77 8.50 2.80 1.51
N VAL A 78 8.59 4.12 1.33
CA VAL A 78 9.68 4.93 1.94
C VAL A 78 9.67 4.80 3.46
N ALA A 79 8.51 4.90 4.10
CA ALA A 79 8.38 4.74 5.55
C ALA A 79 8.86 3.36 6.02
N PHE A 80 8.50 2.28 5.31
CA PHE A 80 8.96 0.93 5.66
C PHE A 80 10.48 0.79 5.53
N TYR A 81 11.09 1.26 4.44
CA TYR A 81 12.55 1.15 4.26
C TYR A 81 13.37 1.97 5.26
N THR A 82 12.79 3.03 5.85
CA THR A 82 13.49 3.81 6.89
C THR A 82 13.54 3.12 8.26
N VAL A 83 12.59 2.21 8.53
CA VAL A 83 12.39 1.61 9.87
C VAL A 83 12.74 0.12 9.91
N ILE A 84 12.55 -0.59 8.81
CA ILE A 84 12.72 -2.05 8.70
C ILE A 84 13.92 -2.35 7.79
N ASN A 85 14.78 -3.27 8.21
CA ASN A 85 15.91 -3.75 7.39
C ASN A 85 15.41 -4.68 6.29
N SER A 86 16.12 -4.73 5.16
CA SER A 86 15.70 -5.50 3.97
C SER A 86 15.45 -6.99 4.23
N ASP A 87 16.27 -7.65 5.04
CA ASP A 87 16.12 -9.09 5.35
C ASP A 87 14.82 -9.37 6.12
N GLU A 88 14.51 -8.51 7.10
CA GLU A 88 13.29 -8.62 7.92
C GLU A 88 12.03 -8.20 7.15
N PHE A 89 12.17 -7.30 6.17
CA PHE A 89 11.06 -6.88 5.30
C PHE A 89 10.57 -8.02 4.41
N VAL A 90 11.48 -8.87 3.91
CA VAL A 90 11.14 -9.99 3.02
C VAL A 90 10.60 -11.19 3.79
N ASP A 91 11.10 -11.45 5.00
CA ASP A 91 10.64 -12.56 5.84
C ASP A 91 9.30 -12.30 6.55
N SER A 92 8.80 -11.06 6.54
CA SER A 92 7.60 -10.68 7.29
C SER A 92 6.31 -10.78 6.47
N ASP A 93 5.41 -11.68 6.86
CA ASP A 93 4.04 -11.78 6.29
C ASP A 93 3.18 -10.53 6.54
N ALA A 94 3.47 -9.77 7.61
CA ALA A 94 2.68 -8.61 8.04
C ALA A 94 3.55 -7.38 8.33
N THR A 95 4.17 -6.84 7.28
CA THR A 95 5.11 -5.70 7.35
C THR A 95 4.57 -4.48 8.11
N ALA A 96 3.27 -4.21 8.01
CA ALA A 96 2.61 -3.10 8.71
C ALA A 96 2.60 -3.27 10.24
N ILE A 97 2.51 -4.51 10.74
CA ILE A 97 2.52 -4.81 12.18
C ILE A 97 3.95 -4.67 12.72
N VAL A 98 4.93 -5.23 12.00
CA VAL A 98 6.36 -5.11 12.34
C VAL A 98 6.79 -3.63 12.38
N PHE A 99 6.32 -2.83 11.42
CA PHE A 99 6.51 -1.37 11.45
C PHE A 99 5.93 -0.74 12.73
N ALA A 100 4.68 -1.08 13.08
CA ALA A 100 4.01 -0.51 14.24
C ALA A 100 4.66 -0.94 15.57
N GLU A 101 5.18 -2.16 15.67
CA GLU A 101 5.95 -2.62 16.83
C GLU A 101 7.25 -1.82 17.00
N LYS A 102 7.96 -1.53 15.90
CA LYS A 102 9.20 -0.75 15.96
C LYS A 102 8.98 0.73 16.27
N VAL A 103 7.92 1.33 15.72
CA VAL A 103 7.61 2.77 15.88
C VAL A 103 6.85 3.05 17.17
N TYR A 104 5.76 2.32 17.41
CA TYR A 104 4.81 2.64 18.46
C TYR A 104 4.98 1.84 19.75
N LYS A 105 5.78 0.75 19.73
CA LYS A 105 6.21 -0.15 20.84
C LYS A 105 5.14 -0.59 21.85
N GLY A 106 4.43 0.32 22.51
CA GLY A 106 3.30 0.05 23.41
C GLY A 106 1.90 0.15 22.78
N PHE A 107 1.75 0.80 21.62
CA PHE A 107 0.46 0.93 20.90
C PHE A 107 0.36 0.07 19.63
N SER A 108 1.24 -0.93 19.46
CA SER A 108 1.27 -1.77 18.25
C SER A 108 -0.03 -2.54 18.01
N TRP A 109 -0.76 -2.90 19.07
CA TRP A 109 -2.05 -3.62 19.02
C TRP A 109 -3.17 -2.86 18.28
N ILE A 110 -3.03 -1.55 18.12
CA ILE A 110 -4.01 -0.72 17.41
C ILE A 110 -3.90 -0.93 15.89
N MET A 111 -2.69 -1.16 15.38
CA MET A 111 -2.43 -1.32 13.95
C MET A 111 -3.19 -2.50 13.32
N PRO A 112 -3.16 -3.74 13.87
CA PRO A 112 -3.93 -4.85 13.32
C PRO A 112 -5.44 -4.61 13.37
N ILE A 113 -5.95 -3.83 14.36
CA ILE A 113 -7.38 -3.48 14.41
C ILE A 113 -7.75 -2.57 13.23
N PHE A 114 -6.97 -1.51 12.98
CA PHE A 114 -7.22 -0.64 11.82
C PHE A 114 -7.09 -1.38 10.49
N VAL A 115 -6.08 -2.25 10.35
CA VAL A 115 -5.91 -3.09 9.16
C VAL A 115 -7.10 -4.02 8.99
N ALA A 116 -7.56 -4.69 10.05
CA ALA A 116 -8.73 -5.56 10.00
C ALA A 116 -10.02 -4.79 9.65
N CYS A 117 -10.24 -3.61 10.23
CA CYS A 117 -11.37 -2.76 9.87
C CYS A 117 -11.31 -2.33 8.39
N SER A 118 -10.12 -2.02 7.87
CA SER A 118 -9.91 -1.65 6.47
C SER A 118 -10.19 -2.81 5.51
N THR A 119 -9.74 -4.02 5.83
CA THR A 119 -10.00 -5.22 5.01
C THR A 119 -11.47 -5.61 5.03
N ILE A 120 -12.13 -5.55 6.19
CA ILE A 120 -13.58 -5.78 6.32
C ILE A 120 -14.38 -4.74 5.53
N GLY A 121 -14.01 -3.46 5.64
CA GLY A 121 -14.66 -2.39 4.88
C GLY A 121 -14.52 -2.58 3.37
N SER A 122 -13.32 -2.96 2.92
CA SER A 122 -13.05 -3.27 1.51
C SER A 122 -13.87 -4.47 1.04
N ALA A 123 -13.91 -5.57 1.81
CA ALA A 123 -14.68 -6.77 1.50
C ALA A 123 -16.19 -6.49 1.41
N ASN A 124 -16.73 -5.71 2.35
CA ASN A 124 -18.14 -5.30 2.32
C ASN A 124 -18.44 -4.44 1.07
N GLY A 125 -17.54 -3.51 0.72
CA GLY A 125 -17.65 -2.72 -0.51
C GLY A 125 -17.73 -3.61 -1.75
N VAL A 126 -16.82 -4.60 -1.87
CA VAL A 126 -16.81 -5.57 -2.97
C VAL A 126 -18.13 -6.35 -3.05
N ILE A 127 -18.64 -6.86 -1.92
CA ILE A 127 -19.88 -7.65 -1.87
C ILE A 127 -21.09 -6.83 -2.33
N LEU A 128 -21.20 -5.57 -1.89
CA LEU A 128 -22.29 -4.68 -2.30
C LEU A 128 -22.28 -4.39 -3.80
N THR A 129 -21.09 -4.26 -4.40
CA THR A 129 -20.94 -4.06 -5.85
C THR A 129 -21.05 -5.35 -6.66
N ALA A 130 -20.75 -6.52 -6.08
CA ALA A 130 -20.92 -7.82 -6.74
C ALA A 130 -22.37 -8.31 -6.74
N SER A 131 -23.18 -7.83 -5.80
CA SER A 131 -24.61 -8.15 -5.70
C SER A 131 -25.49 -7.35 -6.66
N ARG A 132 -24.95 -6.38 -7.39
CA ARG A 132 -25.63 -5.58 -8.42
C ARG A 132 -25.37 -6.17 -9.80
#